data_AF-A0A804QXY8-F1
#
_entry.id   AF-A0A804QXY8-F1
#
_cell.length_a   1.000
_cell.length_b   1.000
_cell.length_c   1.000
_cell.angle_alpha   90.00
_cell.angle_beta   90.00
_cell.angle_gamma   90.00
#
_symmetry.space_group_name_H-M   'P 1'
#
loop_
_entity.id
_entity.type
_entity.pdbx_description
1 polymer ?
#
loop_
_entity_poly.entity_id
_entity_poly.type
_entity_poly.pdbx_seq_one_letter_code
_entity_poly.pdbx_strand_id
1 'polypeptide(L)'
;MGNTFGFRGGLRADVADLMQDAGEHLRSSGVFVKRAVASQYQSNRTGNDEIDESSAEELRDAASYVQHNAMLIQVPVVGTARTFWRLSDEATRMIRKLALILRNHHSVCKCLAAPLQASNVWVGSAGNAKLRGARFTDKGFSVERVREDYRNLSRVLQQLISISGGDTSKLPPDYIDFLSLLTEDNLTNKDEFLVVNHAALLPLKNRCGHSTEAFLMLYDRIVKYLGKRNRAKMNRILSCLPYQDDWLDTATANAKINQWIVNVQNTKEYRKTTLDLLRLNRNVRSHLHEYGHDDDVEEILYCEWPMLLVVMEKMLHREGELQDTDIENKFG
;
A
#
# COMPACT_ATOMS: atom_id res chain seq x y z
N MET A 1 47.41 59.46 17.84
CA MET A 1 48.28 58.92 18.91
C MET A 1 47.59 57.69 19.47
N GLY A 2 48.21 56.51 19.34
CA GLY A 2 47.66 55.21 19.79
C GLY A 2 47.73 54.12 18.72
N ASN A 3 48.80 53.34 18.75
CA ASN A 3 49.26 52.29 17.81
C ASN A 3 48.30 51.06 17.71
N THR A 4 47.98 50.54 16.52
CA THR A 4 48.63 49.46 15.71
C THR A 4 48.84 48.09 16.37
N PHE A 5 48.24 47.04 15.76
CA PHE A 5 48.63 45.62 15.55
C PHE A 5 47.35 44.74 15.60
N GLY A 6 47.00 43.90 14.62
CA GLY A 6 47.65 43.48 13.38
C GLY A 6 46.63 42.83 12.42
N PHE A 7 46.95 42.91 11.14
CA PHE A 7 46.21 42.35 10.00
C PHE A 7 47.05 41.21 9.39
N ARG A 8 46.46 40.02 9.21
CA ARG A 8 46.82 38.96 8.22
C ARG A 8 45.78 37.85 8.40
N GLY A 9 44.81 37.67 7.49
CA GLY A 9 44.93 36.93 6.22
C GLY A 9 44.60 35.45 6.49
N GLY A 10 43.76 34.71 5.78
CA GLY A 10 42.94 34.86 4.58
C GLY A 10 42.34 33.47 4.23
N LEU A 11 41.38 33.43 3.30
CA LEU A 11 40.95 32.28 2.44
C LEU A 11 40.40 31.01 3.13
N ARG A 12 39.11 30.64 3.01
CA ARG A 12 38.34 30.00 1.89
C ARG A 12 38.82 28.58 1.51
N ALA A 13 37.84 27.64 1.52
CA ALA A 13 37.87 26.19 1.23
C ALA A 13 38.31 25.33 2.46
N ASP A 14 37.67 24.21 2.83
CA ASP A 14 37.21 23.11 1.98
C ASP A 14 35.93 22.40 2.46
N VAL A 15 35.11 22.07 1.45
CA VAL A 15 34.12 21.00 1.43
C VAL A 15 34.79 19.86 0.65
N ALA A 16 35.34 18.87 1.37
CA ALA A 16 35.67 17.51 0.90
C ALA A 16 36.74 16.92 1.83
N ASP A 17 36.33 16.12 2.81
CA ASP A 17 37.09 14.93 3.23
C ASP A 17 36.35 14.21 4.37
N LEU A 18 35.62 13.16 3.99
CA LEU A 18 35.29 12.01 4.84
C LEU A 18 34.72 10.91 3.93
N MET A 19 35.52 10.53 2.93
CA MET A 19 35.40 9.27 2.21
C MET A 19 36.80 8.77 1.85
N GLN A 20 37.03 7.49 2.13
CA GLN A 20 38.20 6.65 1.81
C GLN A 20 39.37 6.71 2.79
N ASP A 21 39.35 5.80 3.76
CA ASP A 21 40.42 4.79 3.80
C ASP A 21 39.94 3.48 4.43
N ALA A 22 39.83 2.45 3.59
CA ALA A 22 39.81 1.02 3.92
C ALA A 22 39.70 0.26 2.59
N GLY A 23 40.73 0.43 1.75
CA GLY A 23 40.93 -0.37 0.56
C GLY A 23 42.23 -1.15 0.70
N GLU A 24 42.14 -2.46 0.93
CA GLU A 24 43.20 -3.41 0.56
C GLU A 24 42.63 -4.84 0.55
N HIS A 25 42.11 -5.26 -0.61
CA HIS A 25 42.35 -6.59 -1.20
C HIS A 25 41.56 -6.70 -2.52
N LEU A 26 42.19 -6.29 -3.63
CA LEU A 26 41.74 -6.61 -4.99
C LEU A 26 42.94 -7.02 -5.85
N ARG A 27 43.02 -8.32 -6.12
CA ARG A 27 43.64 -9.06 -7.25
C ARG A 27 43.62 -10.53 -6.79
N SER A 28 43.04 -11.51 -7.47
CA SER A 28 43.00 -11.77 -8.91
C SER A 28 41.99 -12.88 -9.21
N SER A 29 41.52 -12.90 -10.46
CA SER A 29 41.05 -14.07 -11.24
C SER A 29 39.74 -14.77 -10.85
N GLY A 30 38.70 -14.49 -11.65
CA GLY A 30 37.47 -15.29 -11.70
C GLY A 30 36.50 -14.74 -12.75
N VAL A 31 36.59 -15.26 -13.96
CA VAL A 31 35.72 -14.99 -15.11
C VAL A 31 34.24 -15.10 -14.73
N PHE A 32 33.48 -14.00 -14.74
CA PHE A 32 32.01 -14.05 -14.74
C PHE A 32 31.48 -13.77 -16.15
N VAL A 33 31.17 -14.88 -16.79
CA VAL A 33 30.48 -15.01 -18.07
C VAL A 33 29.13 -14.29 -18.02
N LYS A 34 28.85 -13.49 -19.05
CA LYS A 34 27.51 -13.06 -19.44
C LYS A 34 26.63 -14.31 -19.60
N ARG A 35 25.84 -14.66 -18.59
CA ARG A 35 24.77 -15.65 -18.73
C ARG A 35 23.45 -14.90 -18.73
N ALA A 36 22.87 -14.82 -19.93
CA ALA A 36 21.46 -14.58 -20.10
C ALA A 36 20.69 -15.54 -19.19
N VAL A 37 20.02 -15.00 -18.18
CA VAL A 37 19.00 -15.73 -17.43
C VAL A 37 17.80 -15.79 -18.35
N ALA A 38 17.77 -16.83 -19.16
CA ALA A 38 16.57 -17.26 -19.85
C ALA A 38 15.49 -17.50 -18.79
N SER A 39 14.36 -16.83 -18.99
CA SER A 39 13.06 -17.14 -18.39
C SER A 39 12.83 -18.66 -18.39
N GLN A 40 13.04 -19.29 -17.24
CA GLN A 40 12.48 -20.59 -16.88
C GLN A 40 11.33 -20.36 -15.89
N TYR A 41 10.33 -19.57 -16.29
CA TYR A 41 8.97 -19.88 -15.86
C TYR A 41 8.50 -21.02 -16.76
N GLN A 42 8.68 -22.23 -16.25
CA GLN A 42 8.04 -23.41 -16.81
C GLN A 42 6.54 -23.15 -16.89
N SER A 43 6.10 -23.03 -18.13
CA SER A 43 4.75 -23.26 -18.61
C SER A 43 4.16 -24.53 -17.95
N ASN A 44 3.43 -24.33 -16.87
CA ASN A 44 2.45 -25.26 -16.30
C ASN A 44 1.16 -24.48 -16.04
N ARG A 45 0.49 -23.98 -17.10
CA ARG A 45 -0.94 -23.61 -17.07
C ARG A 45 -1.56 -23.83 -18.45
N THR A 46 -1.60 -25.10 -18.85
CA THR A 46 -2.56 -25.62 -19.83
C THR A 46 -3.35 -26.70 -19.12
N GLY A 47 -4.64 -26.48 -18.96
CA GLY A 47 -5.57 -27.47 -18.39
C GLY A 47 -6.33 -26.90 -17.20
N ASN A 48 -7.66 -26.87 -17.33
CA ASN A 48 -8.63 -27.03 -16.25
C ASN A 48 -8.08 -26.97 -14.80
N ASP A 49 -7.85 -25.77 -14.26
CA ASP A 49 -8.09 -25.55 -12.84
C ASP A 49 -9.60 -25.28 -12.73
N GLU A 50 -10.46 -26.31 -12.87
CA GLU A 50 -11.01 -27.05 -11.72
C GLU A 50 -11.53 -26.01 -10.71
N ILE A 51 -12.82 -25.67 -10.74
CA ILE A 51 -13.82 -26.30 -9.86
C ILE A 51 -13.13 -27.11 -8.75
N ASP A 52 -12.35 -26.44 -7.90
CA ASP A 52 -12.00 -26.95 -6.60
C ASP A 52 -13.26 -26.90 -5.72
N GLU A 53 -14.11 -27.91 -5.92
CA GLU A 53 -15.19 -28.32 -5.04
C GLU A 53 -14.68 -29.16 -3.86
N SER A 54 -13.35 -29.31 -3.69
CA SER A 54 -12.77 -30.10 -2.60
C SER A 54 -12.38 -29.29 -1.35
N SER A 55 -12.52 -27.96 -1.38
CA SER A 55 -12.59 -27.18 -0.15
C SER A 55 -13.98 -27.36 0.48
N ALA A 56 -14.08 -28.16 1.55
CA ALA A 56 -15.29 -28.32 2.38
C ALA A 56 -15.78 -27.03 3.09
N GLU A 57 -15.30 -25.87 2.66
CA GLU A 57 -15.70 -24.57 3.17
C GLU A 57 -17.08 -24.21 2.60
N GLU A 58 -18.05 -24.02 3.50
CA GLU A 58 -19.42 -23.66 3.14
C GLU A 58 -19.43 -22.25 2.49
N LEU A 59 -19.53 -22.23 1.16
CA LEU A 59 -19.65 -20.98 0.41
C LEU A 59 -21.08 -20.46 0.46
N ARG A 60 -21.23 -19.17 0.76
CA ARG A 60 -22.50 -18.46 0.73
C ARG A 60 -22.53 -17.47 -0.42
N ASP A 61 -23.71 -17.17 -0.96
CA ASP A 61 -23.83 -16.04 -1.88
C ASP A 61 -23.45 -14.74 -1.14
N ALA A 62 -22.83 -13.81 -1.86
CA ALA A 62 -22.27 -12.63 -1.24
C ALA A 62 -23.32 -11.74 -0.56
N ALA A 63 -24.54 -11.67 -1.09
CA ALA A 63 -25.60 -10.86 -0.50
C ALA A 63 -26.00 -11.40 0.89
N SER A 64 -26.22 -12.71 1.01
CA SER A 64 -26.49 -13.36 2.29
C SER A 64 -25.29 -13.29 3.24
N TYR A 65 -24.07 -13.41 2.73
CA TYR A 65 -22.86 -13.30 3.56
C TYR A 65 -22.73 -11.92 4.20
N VAL A 66 -22.83 -10.84 3.41
CA VAL A 66 -22.60 -9.48 3.91
C VAL A 66 -23.73 -8.95 4.78
N GLN A 67 -24.94 -9.52 4.71
CA GLN A 67 -26.01 -9.26 5.68
C GLN A 67 -25.65 -9.66 7.12
N HIS A 68 -24.74 -10.64 7.27
CA HIS A 68 -24.29 -11.11 8.57
C HIS A 68 -22.86 -10.66 8.91
N ASN A 69 -22.15 -10.06 7.94
CA ASN A 69 -20.77 -9.62 8.08
C ASN A 69 -20.64 -8.20 7.52
N ALA A 70 -20.68 -7.21 8.41
CA ALA A 70 -20.58 -5.81 8.04
C ALA A 70 -19.30 -5.55 7.22
N MET A 71 -19.45 -4.95 6.04
CA MET A 71 -18.29 -4.55 5.24
C MET A 71 -17.64 -3.28 5.77
N LEU A 72 -18.45 -2.35 6.28
CA LEU A 72 -18.02 -1.09 6.86
C LEU A 72 -18.23 -1.13 8.37
N ILE A 73 -17.17 -0.86 9.14
CA ILE A 73 -17.20 -0.86 10.60
C ILE A 73 -16.70 0.48 11.14
N GLN A 74 -17.29 0.93 12.25
CA GLN A 74 -16.85 2.12 12.96
C GLN A 74 -15.91 1.71 14.09
N VAL A 75 -14.73 2.34 14.15
CA VAL A 75 -13.71 2.09 15.16
C VAL A 75 -13.37 3.36 15.92
N PRO A 76 -12.99 3.27 17.21
CA PRO A 76 -12.49 4.42 17.96
C PRO A 76 -11.09 4.81 17.45
N VAL A 77 -10.82 6.11 17.31
CA VAL A 77 -9.47 6.60 17.02
C VAL A 77 -8.73 6.73 18.35
N VAL A 78 -8.04 5.65 18.74
CA VAL A 78 -7.37 5.54 20.05
C VAL A 78 -6.39 6.71 20.24
N GLY A 79 -6.47 7.34 21.41
CA GLY A 79 -5.74 8.59 21.71
C GLY A 79 -6.51 9.88 21.42
N THR A 80 -7.73 9.78 20.89
CA THR A 80 -8.65 10.91 20.67
C THR A 80 -10.08 10.55 21.09
N ALA A 81 -11.00 11.51 21.02
CA ALA A 81 -12.44 11.28 21.22
C ALA A 81 -13.21 10.96 19.92
N ARG A 82 -12.51 10.80 18.79
CA ARG A 82 -13.13 10.61 17.47
C ARG A 82 -13.38 9.14 17.17
N THR A 83 -14.27 8.90 16.21
CA THR A 83 -14.46 7.60 15.57
C THR A 83 -14.11 7.69 14.10
N PHE A 84 -13.70 6.57 13.51
CA PHE A 84 -13.37 6.46 12.09
C PHE A 84 -14.12 5.28 11.48
N TRP A 85 -14.58 5.42 10.24
CA TRP A 85 -15.19 4.33 9.49
C TRP A 85 -14.14 3.66 8.63
N ARG A 86 -14.06 2.34 8.63
CA ARG A 86 -13.13 1.59 7.78
C ARG A 86 -13.76 0.31 7.26
N LEU A 87 -13.13 -0.30 6.25
CA LEU A 87 -13.52 -1.65 5.84
C LEU A 87 -13.14 -2.68 6.91
N SER A 88 -13.96 -3.71 7.04
CA SER A 88 -13.60 -4.91 7.78
C SER A 88 -12.51 -5.69 7.04
N ASP A 89 -11.73 -6.44 7.81
CA ASP A 89 -10.64 -7.27 7.30
C ASP A 89 -11.13 -8.37 6.34
N GLU A 90 -12.33 -8.91 6.59
CA GLU A 90 -12.99 -9.86 5.71
C GLU A 90 -13.40 -9.20 4.38
N ALA A 91 -13.88 -7.96 4.44
CA ALA A 91 -14.22 -7.19 3.25
C ALA A 91 -12.98 -6.90 2.40
N THR A 92 -11.87 -6.45 3.01
CA THR A 92 -10.63 -6.18 2.26
C THR A 92 -10.10 -7.44 1.57
N ARG A 93 -10.09 -8.59 2.26
CA ARG A 93 -9.72 -9.90 1.69
C ARG A 93 -10.63 -10.30 0.52
N MET A 94 -11.94 -10.18 0.70
CA MET A 94 -12.93 -10.50 -0.34
C MET A 94 -12.71 -9.64 -1.59
N ILE A 95 -12.56 -8.33 -1.41
CA ILE A 95 -12.38 -7.37 -2.50
C ILE A 95 -11.08 -7.66 -3.26
N ARG A 96 -9.96 -7.84 -2.55
CA ARG A 96 -8.68 -8.18 -3.18
C ARG A 96 -8.78 -9.47 -3.97
N LYS A 97 -9.45 -10.50 -3.43
CA LYS A 97 -9.60 -11.79 -4.11
C LYS A 97 -10.38 -11.64 -5.43
N LEU A 98 -11.43 -10.82 -5.45
CA LEU A 98 -12.17 -10.51 -6.67
C LEU A 98 -11.30 -9.78 -7.71
N ALA A 99 -10.53 -8.78 -7.28
CA ALA A 99 -9.61 -8.06 -8.16
C ALA A 99 -8.53 -9.01 -8.74
N LEU A 100 -8.00 -9.94 -7.94
CA LEU A 100 -7.06 -10.97 -8.40
C LEU A 100 -7.68 -11.92 -9.41
N ILE A 101 -8.94 -12.34 -9.23
CA ILE A 101 -9.64 -13.18 -10.22
C ILE A 101 -9.70 -12.48 -11.58
N LEU A 102 -10.09 -11.20 -11.61
CA LEU A 102 -10.13 -10.43 -12.85
C LEU A 102 -8.74 -10.30 -13.48
N ARG A 103 -7.74 -9.84 -12.72
CA ARG A 103 -6.35 -9.70 -13.19
C ARG A 103 -5.80 -11.02 -13.76
N ASN A 104 -6.07 -12.15 -13.11
CA ASN A 104 -5.62 -13.46 -13.57
C ASN A 104 -6.21 -13.81 -14.94
N HIS A 105 -7.48 -13.52 -15.18
CA HIS A 105 -8.10 -13.74 -16.48
C HIS A 105 -7.64 -12.73 -17.54
N HIS A 106 -7.46 -11.46 -17.18
CA HIS A 106 -6.91 -10.45 -18.08
C HIS A 106 -5.48 -10.81 -18.54
N SER A 107 -4.67 -11.39 -17.66
CA SER A 107 -3.30 -11.83 -17.97
C SER A 107 -3.23 -12.90 -19.07
N VAL A 108 -4.33 -13.63 -19.30
CA VAL A 108 -4.47 -14.64 -20.37
C VAL A 108 -5.44 -14.17 -21.46
N CYS A 109 -5.58 -12.85 -21.63
CA CYS A 109 -6.40 -12.21 -22.66
C CYS A 109 -7.89 -12.58 -22.60
N LYS A 110 -8.45 -12.74 -21.40
CA LYS A 110 -9.89 -13.02 -21.21
C LYS A 110 -10.54 -11.98 -20.32
N CYS A 111 -11.72 -11.51 -20.72
CA CYS A 111 -12.59 -10.63 -19.93
C CYS A 111 -13.94 -11.31 -19.68
N LEU A 112 -14.74 -10.77 -18.77
CA LEU A 112 -16.09 -11.25 -18.50
C LEU A 112 -16.95 -11.19 -19.77
N ALA A 113 -17.68 -12.28 -20.05
CA ALA A 113 -18.59 -12.39 -21.18
C ALA A 113 -19.90 -11.62 -20.97
N ALA A 114 -20.22 -11.28 -19.71
CA ALA A 114 -21.37 -10.47 -19.32
C ALA A 114 -21.00 -9.64 -18.07
N PRO A 115 -21.65 -8.49 -17.82
CA PRO A 115 -21.37 -7.65 -16.65
C PRO A 115 -21.46 -8.43 -15.33
N LEU A 116 -20.47 -8.27 -14.47
CA LEU A 116 -20.44 -8.90 -13.15
C LEU A 116 -21.66 -8.49 -12.31
N GLN A 117 -22.32 -9.46 -11.68
CA GLN A 117 -23.43 -9.24 -10.76
C GLN A 117 -23.06 -9.68 -9.34
N ALA A 118 -23.70 -9.10 -8.33
CA ALA A 118 -23.51 -9.54 -6.93
C ALA A 118 -23.84 -11.03 -6.73
N SER A 119 -24.82 -11.56 -7.47
CA SER A 119 -25.19 -12.99 -7.45
C SER A 119 -24.10 -13.92 -8.02
N ASN A 120 -23.12 -13.38 -8.74
CA ASN A 120 -21.96 -14.15 -9.18
C ASN A 120 -20.92 -14.33 -8.08
N VAL A 121 -20.95 -13.53 -7.02
CA VAL A 121 -19.93 -13.54 -5.96
C VAL A 121 -20.35 -14.51 -4.86
N TRP A 122 -19.44 -15.40 -4.49
CA TRP A 122 -19.62 -16.38 -3.42
C TRP A 122 -18.46 -16.26 -2.44
N VAL A 123 -18.76 -16.31 -1.14
CA VAL A 123 -17.80 -15.98 -0.07
C VAL A 123 -17.74 -17.12 0.95
N GLY A 124 -16.53 -17.53 1.30
CA GLY A 124 -16.23 -18.48 2.36
C GLY A 124 -16.06 -17.83 3.74
N SER A 125 -15.83 -18.66 4.76
CA SER A 125 -15.80 -18.28 6.17
C SER A 125 -14.69 -17.30 6.59
N ALA A 126 -13.66 -17.09 5.76
CA ALA A 126 -12.57 -16.13 6.02
C ALA A 126 -12.56 -14.89 5.10
N GLY A 127 -13.65 -14.64 4.35
CA GLY A 127 -13.69 -13.62 3.30
C GLY A 127 -13.05 -14.07 1.98
N ASN A 128 -12.84 -15.38 1.79
CA ASN A 128 -12.33 -15.92 0.54
C ASN A 128 -13.43 -15.88 -0.54
N ALA A 129 -13.23 -15.07 -1.59
CA ALA A 129 -14.21 -14.89 -2.66
C ALA A 129 -13.94 -15.81 -3.85
N LYS A 130 -15.02 -16.34 -4.44
CA LYS A 130 -15.04 -17.06 -5.72
C LYS A 130 -16.13 -16.47 -6.62
N LEU A 131 -16.00 -16.66 -7.93
CA LEU A 131 -17.06 -16.35 -8.89
C LEU A 131 -17.78 -17.62 -9.31
N ARG A 132 -19.12 -17.64 -9.26
CA ARG A 132 -19.98 -18.70 -9.83
C ARG A 132 -20.94 -18.12 -10.87
N GLY A 133 -21.14 -18.85 -11.96
CA GLY A 133 -21.99 -18.42 -13.07
C GLY A 133 -21.41 -17.32 -13.96
N ALA A 134 -20.34 -16.64 -13.54
CA ALA A 134 -19.58 -15.74 -14.40
C ALA A 134 -18.79 -16.53 -15.45
N ARG A 135 -18.78 -16.06 -16.70
CA ARG A 135 -18.03 -16.66 -17.80
C ARG A 135 -17.00 -15.68 -18.32
N PHE A 136 -15.84 -16.19 -18.71
CA PHE A 136 -14.77 -15.40 -19.33
C PHE A 136 -14.61 -15.78 -20.80
N THR A 137 -14.28 -14.82 -21.65
CA THR A 137 -14.08 -15.00 -23.09
C THR A 137 -12.93 -14.14 -23.61
N ASP A 138 -12.20 -14.68 -24.57
CA ASP A 138 -11.16 -14.01 -25.36
C ASP A 138 -11.72 -13.18 -26.52
N LYS A 139 -12.98 -13.43 -26.91
CA LYS A 139 -13.63 -12.74 -28.03
C LYS A 139 -13.69 -11.24 -27.78
N GLY A 140 -13.01 -10.47 -28.63
CA GLY A 140 -12.97 -9.01 -28.54
C GLY A 140 -12.23 -8.49 -27.31
N PHE A 141 -11.28 -9.25 -26.74
CA PHE A 141 -10.42 -8.76 -25.67
C PHE A 141 -9.77 -7.42 -26.04
N SER A 142 -9.89 -6.43 -25.15
CA SER A 142 -9.29 -5.11 -25.30
C SER A 142 -9.12 -4.44 -23.93
N VAL A 143 -8.32 -3.37 -23.87
CA VAL A 143 -8.16 -2.60 -22.64
C VAL A 143 -9.47 -1.95 -22.19
N GLU A 144 -10.34 -1.58 -23.12
CA GLU A 144 -11.67 -1.05 -22.82
C GLU A 144 -12.54 -2.07 -22.09
N ARG A 145 -12.42 -3.37 -22.44
CA ARG A 145 -13.13 -4.43 -21.73
C ARG A 145 -12.54 -4.72 -20.36
N VAL A 146 -11.20 -4.66 -20.21
CA VAL A 146 -10.55 -4.71 -18.90
C VAL A 146 -11.07 -3.60 -17.98
N ARG A 147 -11.18 -2.37 -18.50
CA ARG A 147 -11.78 -1.24 -17.76
C ARG A 147 -13.23 -1.52 -17.38
N GLU A 148 -14.03 -2.05 -18.30
CA GLU A 148 -15.44 -2.35 -18.02
C GLU A 148 -15.61 -3.44 -16.96
N ASP A 149 -14.73 -4.44 -16.92
CA ASP A 149 -14.72 -5.46 -15.87
C ASP A 149 -14.46 -4.83 -14.48
N TYR A 150 -13.51 -3.89 -14.37
CA TYR A 150 -13.26 -3.16 -13.12
C TYR A 150 -14.36 -2.16 -12.75
N ARG A 151 -14.98 -1.48 -13.72
CA ARG A 151 -16.19 -0.65 -13.45
C ARG A 151 -17.33 -1.49 -12.91
N ASN A 152 -17.55 -2.68 -13.48
CA ASN A 152 -18.55 -3.61 -12.97
C ASN A 152 -18.19 -4.13 -11.58
N LEU A 153 -16.91 -4.41 -11.29
CA LEU A 153 -16.47 -4.71 -9.94
C LEU A 153 -16.82 -3.57 -8.98
N SER A 154 -16.48 -2.32 -9.30
CA SER A 154 -16.82 -1.16 -8.46
C SER A 154 -18.31 -1.06 -8.16
N ARG A 155 -19.19 -1.28 -9.16
CA ARG A 155 -20.65 -1.32 -8.97
C ARG A 155 -21.08 -2.43 -8.02
N VAL A 156 -20.55 -3.64 -8.19
CA VAL A 156 -20.86 -4.78 -7.31
C VAL A 156 -20.38 -4.55 -5.88
N LEU A 157 -19.20 -3.95 -5.68
CA LEU A 157 -18.68 -3.64 -4.34
C LEU A 157 -19.57 -2.62 -3.62
N GLN A 158 -19.98 -1.55 -4.31
CA GLN A 158 -20.91 -0.56 -3.75
C GLN A 158 -22.27 -1.17 -3.41
N GLN A 159 -22.77 -2.09 -4.25
CA GLN A 159 -23.99 -2.83 -3.99
C GLN A 159 -23.86 -3.71 -2.73
N LEU A 160 -22.76 -4.45 -2.58
CA LEU A 160 -22.53 -5.30 -1.42
C LEU A 160 -22.38 -4.49 -0.12
N ILE A 161 -21.72 -3.34 -0.16
CA ILE A 161 -21.64 -2.43 0.99
C ILE A 161 -23.05 -1.99 1.41
N SER A 162 -23.88 -1.60 0.45
CA SER A 162 -25.27 -1.20 0.71
C SER A 162 -26.10 -2.34 1.31
N ILE A 163 -25.95 -3.57 0.79
CA ILE A 163 -26.62 -4.77 1.31
C ILE A 163 -26.17 -5.09 2.74
N SER A 164 -24.90 -4.84 3.07
CA SER A 164 -24.35 -5.03 4.42
C SER A 164 -24.86 -4.01 5.45
N GLY A 165 -25.68 -3.04 5.03
CA GLY A 165 -26.14 -1.92 5.87
C GLY A 165 -25.13 -0.77 5.97
N GLY A 166 -24.05 -0.80 5.18
CA GLY A 166 -23.05 0.26 5.15
C GLY A 166 -23.54 1.52 4.43
N ASP A 167 -23.26 2.69 5.00
CA ASP A 167 -23.52 3.99 4.38
C ASP A 167 -22.36 4.38 3.45
N THR A 168 -22.62 4.44 2.14
CA THR A 168 -21.61 4.79 1.14
C THR A 168 -21.11 6.24 1.26
N SER A 169 -21.80 7.11 2.01
CA SER A 169 -21.30 8.45 2.35
C SER A 169 -20.23 8.44 3.46
N LYS A 170 -20.03 7.30 4.13
CA LYS A 170 -19.07 7.11 5.23
C LYS A 170 -17.83 6.33 4.82
N LEU A 171 -17.63 6.05 3.54
CA LEU A 171 -16.45 5.33 3.08
C LEU A 171 -15.17 6.06 3.48
N PRO A 172 -14.12 5.34 3.92
CA PRO A 172 -12.86 5.98 4.25
C PRO A 172 -12.18 6.52 2.97
N PRO A 173 -11.36 7.58 3.08
CA PRO A 173 -10.74 8.25 1.93
C PRO A 173 -9.92 7.32 1.02
N ASP A 174 -9.20 6.37 1.60
CA ASP A 174 -8.38 5.37 0.90
C ASP A 174 -9.23 4.40 0.06
N TYR A 175 -10.39 4.00 0.56
CA TYR A 175 -11.31 3.16 -0.20
C TYR A 175 -12.07 3.94 -1.27
N ILE A 176 -12.36 5.23 -1.03
CA ILE A 176 -12.87 6.13 -2.08
C ILE A 176 -11.85 6.23 -3.22
N ASP A 177 -10.56 6.38 -2.90
CA ASP A 177 -9.48 6.38 -3.90
C ASP A 177 -9.44 5.05 -4.67
N PHE A 178 -9.55 3.91 -3.98
CA PHE A 178 -9.62 2.59 -4.62
C PHE A 178 -10.81 2.47 -5.59
N LEU A 179 -12.02 2.85 -5.17
CA LEU A 179 -13.20 2.82 -6.05
C LEU A 179 -13.02 3.74 -7.26
N SER A 180 -12.38 4.88 -7.06
CA SER A 180 -12.05 5.82 -8.14
C SER A 180 -11.10 5.19 -9.15
N LEU A 181 -10.02 4.55 -8.68
CA LEU A 181 -9.05 3.82 -9.51
C LEU A 181 -9.75 2.75 -10.38
N LEU A 182 -10.70 1.98 -9.82
CA LEU A 182 -11.46 0.98 -10.57
C LEU A 182 -12.31 1.57 -11.71
N THR A 183 -12.60 2.87 -11.67
CA THR A 183 -13.46 3.57 -12.62
C THR A 183 -12.72 4.51 -13.56
N GLU A 184 -11.40 4.60 -13.46
CA GLU A 184 -10.57 5.49 -14.29
C GLU A 184 -10.65 5.12 -15.79
N ASP A 185 -10.94 6.12 -16.63
CA ASP A 185 -11.08 5.93 -18.08
C ASP A 185 -9.76 5.60 -18.79
N ASN A 186 -8.64 5.96 -18.17
CA ASN A 186 -7.29 5.76 -18.69
C ASN A 186 -6.56 4.57 -18.05
N LEU A 187 -7.22 3.76 -17.22
CA LEU A 187 -6.62 2.58 -16.61
C LEU A 187 -6.01 1.65 -17.67
N THR A 188 -4.77 1.22 -17.45
CA THR A 188 -4.00 0.37 -18.35
C THR A 188 -3.73 -1.00 -17.72
N ASN A 189 -3.31 -1.98 -18.52
CA ASN A 189 -2.94 -3.31 -18.02
C ASN A 189 -1.79 -3.25 -16.99
N LYS A 190 -0.95 -2.21 -17.00
CA LYS A 190 0.10 -2.03 -15.99
C LYS A 190 -0.47 -1.63 -14.64
N ASP A 191 -1.57 -0.86 -14.64
CA ASP A 191 -2.23 -0.38 -13.43
C ASP A 191 -2.97 -1.50 -12.70
N GLU A 192 -3.23 -2.64 -13.35
CA GLU A 192 -3.79 -3.81 -12.67
C GLU A 192 -2.91 -4.31 -11.52
N PHE A 193 -1.58 -4.09 -11.60
CA PHE A 193 -0.69 -4.37 -10.48
C PHE A 193 -1.02 -3.49 -9.26
N LEU A 194 -1.27 -2.19 -9.48
CA LEU A 194 -1.71 -1.25 -8.46
C LEU A 194 -3.12 -1.60 -7.96
N VAL A 195 -4.05 -1.95 -8.85
CA VAL A 195 -5.43 -2.31 -8.47
C VAL A 195 -5.45 -3.46 -7.47
N VAL A 196 -4.77 -4.58 -7.77
CA VAL A 196 -4.85 -5.73 -6.87
C VAL A 196 -4.09 -5.49 -5.58
N ASN A 197 -3.00 -4.69 -5.61
CA ASN A 197 -2.13 -4.41 -4.47
C ASN A 197 -2.44 -3.09 -3.74
N HIS A 198 -3.59 -2.48 -4.03
CA HIS A 198 -3.95 -1.19 -3.46
C HIS A 198 -3.95 -1.22 -1.93
N ALA A 199 -3.30 -0.24 -1.30
CA ALA A 199 -3.11 -0.17 0.15
C ALA A 199 -4.43 -0.21 0.96
N ALA A 200 -5.54 0.28 0.41
CA ALA A 200 -6.87 0.18 1.03
C ALA A 200 -7.38 -1.28 1.21
N LEU A 201 -6.71 -2.26 0.60
CA LEU A 201 -7.04 -3.68 0.69
C LEU A 201 -6.15 -4.44 1.67
N LEU A 202 -5.23 -3.75 2.37
CA LEU A 202 -4.39 -4.37 3.39
C LEU A 202 -5.25 -4.70 4.63
N PRO A 203 -5.28 -5.96 5.11
CA PRO A 203 -5.93 -6.30 6.37
C PRO A 203 -5.22 -5.62 7.55
N LEU A 204 -5.98 -5.12 8.54
CA LEU A 204 -5.44 -4.46 9.73
C LEU A 204 -5.25 -5.44 10.90
N LYS A 205 -6.19 -6.36 11.09
CA LYS A 205 -6.38 -7.14 12.32
C LYS A 205 -5.55 -8.41 12.41
N ASN A 206 -4.91 -8.85 11.32
CA ASN A 206 -3.98 -9.97 11.35
C ASN A 206 -2.55 -9.47 11.56
N ARG A 207 -2.29 -9.07 12.81
CA ARG A 207 -1.01 -8.64 13.41
C ARG A 207 -0.33 -7.50 12.64
N CYS A 208 -0.26 -6.33 13.28
CA CYS A 208 0.53 -5.12 13.00
C CYS A 208 1.65 -5.27 11.94
N GLY A 209 2.39 -6.39 11.96
CA GLY A 209 3.23 -6.93 10.88
C GLY A 209 2.87 -6.54 9.45
N HIS A 210 1.72 -6.91 8.87
CA HIS A 210 1.53 -6.75 7.41
C HIS A 210 1.52 -5.30 6.93
N SER A 211 0.71 -4.43 7.53
CA SER A 211 0.68 -3.01 7.15
C SER A 211 1.93 -2.27 7.61
N THR A 212 2.50 -2.65 8.77
CA THR A 212 3.81 -2.13 9.19
C THR A 212 4.91 -2.51 8.20
N GLU A 213 4.96 -3.75 7.75
CA GLU A 213 5.91 -4.24 6.76
C GLU A 213 5.71 -3.56 5.41
N ALA A 214 4.46 -3.36 4.99
CA ALA A 214 4.14 -2.60 3.78
C ALA A 214 4.66 -1.16 3.90
N PHE A 215 4.34 -0.46 5.00
CA PHE A 215 4.86 0.89 5.22
C PHE A 215 6.39 0.93 5.21
N LEU A 216 7.05 0.06 5.98
CA LEU A 216 8.51 0.02 6.08
C LEU A 216 9.17 -0.31 4.74
N MET A 217 8.57 -1.20 3.95
CA MET A 217 9.00 -1.53 2.59
C MET A 217 8.93 -0.31 1.67
N LEU A 218 7.79 0.37 1.60
CA LEU A 218 7.63 1.56 0.75
C LEU A 218 8.52 2.71 1.24
N TYR A 219 8.62 2.91 2.56
CA TYR A 219 9.53 3.86 3.18
C TYR A 219 10.98 3.59 2.77
N ASP A 220 11.44 2.34 2.85
CA ASP A 220 12.82 1.98 2.52
C ASP A 220 13.09 2.17 1.02
N ARG A 221 12.12 1.86 0.15
CA ARG A 221 12.26 2.16 -1.29
C ARG A 221 12.40 3.66 -1.54
N ILE A 222 11.56 4.49 -0.91
CA ILE A 222 11.56 5.94 -1.12
C ILE A 222 12.80 6.59 -0.48
N VAL A 223 12.96 6.44 0.83
CA VAL A 223 13.91 7.23 1.61
C VAL A 223 15.31 6.66 1.53
N LYS A 224 15.48 5.33 1.62
CA LYS A 224 16.82 4.72 1.62
C LYS A 224 17.32 4.45 0.21
N TYR A 225 16.53 3.79 -0.64
CA TYR A 225 16.97 3.39 -1.97
C TYR A 225 17.01 4.58 -2.94
N LEU A 226 15.88 5.25 -3.16
CA LEU A 226 15.84 6.41 -4.05
C LEU A 226 16.62 7.60 -3.49
N GLY A 227 16.65 7.80 -2.18
CA GLY A 227 17.50 8.83 -1.57
C GLY A 227 18.98 8.70 -1.92
N LYS A 228 19.49 7.47 -2.10
CA LYS A 228 20.87 7.20 -2.52
C LYS A 228 21.06 7.19 -4.03
N ARG A 229 20.10 6.64 -4.79
CA ARG A 229 20.28 6.37 -6.23
C ARG A 229 19.62 7.37 -7.17
N ASN A 230 18.51 7.98 -6.76
CA ASN A 230 17.77 8.92 -7.59
C ASN A 230 17.01 9.92 -6.73
N ARG A 231 17.74 10.89 -6.18
CA ARG A 231 17.19 11.91 -5.27
C ARG A 231 16.12 12.78 -5.92
N ALA A 232 16.20 13.00 -7.23
CA ALA A 232 15.16 13.72 -7.98
C ALA A 232 13.82 12.97 -7.95
N LYS A 233 13.85 11.65 -8.16
CA LYS A 233 12.66 10.79 -8.05
C LYS A 233 12.12 10.77 -6.62
N MET A 234 12.99 10.61 -5.61
CA MET A 234 12.60 10.70 -4.19
C MET A 234 11.87 12.02 -3.89
N ASN A 235 12.44 13.17 -4.31
CA ASN A 235 11.86 14.47 -4.04
C ASN A 235 10.48 14.65 -4.70
N ARG A 236 10.27 14.14 -5.93
CA ARG A 236 8.95 14.17 -6.58
C ARG A 236 7.91 13.37 -5.78
N ILE A 237 8.27 12.18 -5.31
CA ILE A 237 7.40 11.37 -4.45
C ILE A 237 7.07 12.13 -3.16
N LEU A 238 8.08 12.64 -2.46
CA LEU A 238 7.91 13.36 -1.19
C LEU A 238 7.07 14.63 -1.32
N SER A 239 7.14 15.33 -2.46
CA SER A 239 6.33 16.54 -2.72
C SER A 239 4.85 16.25 -2.97
N CYS A 240 4.50 15.00 -3.26
CA CYS A 240 3.11 14.60 -3.47
C CYS A 240 2.47 13.96 -2.23
N LEU A 241 3.24 13.72 -1.16
CA LEU A 241 2.71 13.10 0.05
C LEU A 241 1.71 14.02 0.77
N PRO A 242 0.63 13.47 1.33
CA PRO A 242 -0.40 14.25 2.01
C PRO A 242 0.06 14.75 3.39
N TYR A 243 -0.78 15.57 4.02
CA TYR A 243 -0.67 16.04 5.41
C TYR A 243 0.57 16.90 5.73
N GLN A 244 1.26 17.45 4.72
CA GLN A 244 2.46 18.26 4.95
C GLN A 244 2.23 19.39 5.97
N ASP A 245 1.06 20.02 5.91
CA ASP A 245 0.76 21.26 6.64
C ASP A 245 0.27 21.01 8.08
N ASP A 246 -0.30 19.84 8.37
CA ASP A 246 -1.03 19.57 9.61
C ASP A 246 -0.58 18.31 10.37
N TRP A 247 0.25 17.43 9.78
CA TRP A 247 0.55 16.14 10.40
C TRP A 247 1.14 16.24 11.81
N LEU A 248 1.98 17.25 12.07
CA LEU A 248 2.60 17.42 13.39
C LEU A 248 1.57 17.84 14.43
N ASP A 249 0.62 18.70 14.05
CA ASP A 249 -0.47 19.12 14.93
C ASP A 249 -1.38 17.92 15.24
N THR A 250 -1.70 17.11 14.23
CA THR A 250 -2.42 15.84 14.38
C THR A 250 -1.69 14.87 15.32
N ALA A 251 -0.39 14.67 15.13
CA ALA A 251 0.43 13.79 15.97
C ALA A 251 0.50 14.27 17.42
N THR A 252 0.61 15.59 17.65
CA THR A 252 0.63 16.18 18.99
C THR A 252 -0.74 16.10 19.67
N ALA A 253 -1.83 16.24 18.91
CA ALA A 253 -3.19 16.14 19.44
C ALA A 253 -3.60 14.69 19.80
N ASN A 254 -3.05 13.68 19.12
CA ASN A 254 -3.29 12.28 19.46
C ASN A 254 -2.42 11.86 20.65
N ALA A 255 -3.04 11.60 21.80
CA ALA A 255 -2.33 11.31 23.06
C ALA A 255 -1.44 10.07 23.02
N LYS A 256 -1.67 9.13 22.08
CA LYS A 256 -0.85 7.93 21.90
C LYS A 256 0.37 8.25 21.06
N ILE A 257 0.18 8.85 19.89
CA ILE A 257 1.27 9.22 18.99
C ILE A 257 2.18 10.28 19.61
N ASN A 258 1.63 11.23 20.35
CA ASN A 258 2.36 12.33 20.96
C ASN A 258 3.50 11.86 21.89
N GLN A 259 3.46 10.63 22.41
CA GLN A 259 4.53 10.06 23.22
C GLN A 259 5.85 9.98 22.44
N TRP A 260 5.81 9.64 21.14
CA TRP A 260 6.99 9.66 20.25
C TRP A 260 7.42 11.07 19.82
N ILE A 261 6.65 12.11 20.15
CA ILE A 261 7.00 13.51 19.89
C ILE A 261 7.66 14.13 21.13
N VAL A 262 7.07 13.96 22.32
CA VAL A 262 7.52 14.66 23.54
C VAL A 262 8.67 13.94 24.25
N ASN A 263 8.76 12.61 24.17
CA ASN A 263 9.78 11.83 24.88
C ASN A 263 11.05 11.61 24.05
N VAL A 264 11.27 12.43 23.03
CA VAL A 264 12.41 12.33 22.13
C VAL A 264 13.69 12.77 22.83
N GLN A 265 14.29 11.86 23.59
CA GLN A 265 15.56 12.15 24.28
C GLN A 265 16.76 12.17 23.31
N ASN A 266 16.66 11.54 22.13
CA ASN A 266 17.83 11.26 21.27
C ASN A 266 17.63 11.49 19.76
N THR A 267 16.52 12.10 19.31
CA THR A 267 16.37 12.45 17.88
C THR A 267 16.14 13.95 17.69
N LYS A 268 16.64 14.49 16.57
CA LYS A 268 16.35 15.89 16.18
C LYS A 268 14.85 16.12 16.25
N GLU A 269 14.46 17.30 16.73
CA GLU A 269 13.08 17.74 16.72
C GLU A 269 12.46 17.52 15.33
N TYR A 270 11.21 17.06 15.34
CA TYR A 270 10.42 16.93 14.12
C TYR A 270 10.07 18.31 13.58
N ARG A 271 10.23 18.49 12.26
CA ARG A 271 9.83 19.69 11.52
C ARG A 271 8.62 19.37 10.67
N LYS A 272 7.72 20.34 10.45
CA LYS A 272 6.54 20.20 9.57
C LYS A 272 6.94 19.98 8.10
N THR A 273 7.37 18.75 7.79
CA THR A 273 7.81 18.29 6.47
C THR A 273 7.35 16.86 6.24
N THR A 274 7.11 16.46 4.99
CA THR A 274 6.67 15.10 4.66
C THR A 274 7.72 14.03 4.98
N LEU A 275 9.02 14.37 4.90
CA LEU A 275 10.09 13.47 5.31
C LEU A 275 10.02 13.16 6.82
N ASP A 276 9.73 14.16 7.64
CA ASP A 276 9.62 13.97 9.08
C ASP A 276 8.31 13.28 9.49
N LEU A 277 7.22 13.43 8.72
CA LEU A 277 6.03 12.58 8.85
C LEU A 277 6.37 11.10 8.65
N LEU A 278 7.10 10.80 7.58
CA LEU A 278 7.56 9.43 7.31
C LEU A 278 8.50 8.93 8.41
N ARG A 279 9.40 9.80 8.91
CA ARG A 279 10.30 9.47 10.01
C ARG A 279 9.54 9.15 11.30
N LEU A 280 8.50 9.93 11.63
CA LEU A 280 7.63 9.63 12.77
C LEU A 280 6.96 8.27 12.58
N ASN A 281 6.27 8.07 11.46
CA ASN A 281 5.57 6.81 11.18
C ASN A 281 6.50 5.59 11.25
N ARG A 282 7.73 5.73 10.73
CA ARG A 282 8.77 4.69 10.86
C ARG A 282 9.15 4.45 12.32
N ASN A 283 9.38 5.51 13.10
CA ASN A 283 9.79 5.39 14.50
C ASN A 283 8.71 4.74 15.36
N VAL A 284 7.46 5.18 15.22
CA VAL A 284 6.30 4.58 15.91
C VAL A 284 6.23 3.07 15.60
N ARG A 285 6.30 2.69 14.32
CA ARG A 285 6.27 1.29 13.90
C ARG A 285 7.52 0.47 14.26
N SER A 286 8.69 1.10 14.40
CA SER A 286 9.94 0.41 14.77
C SER A 286 10.08 0.23 16.28
N HIS A 287 9.32 1.00 17.06
CA HIS A 287 9.40 1.05 18.52
C HIS A 287 8.00 0.88 19.15
N LEU A 288 7.16 0.02 18.57
CA LEU A 288 5.77 -0.19 18.99
C LEU A 288 5.63 -0.61 20.47
N HIS A 289 6.61 -1.38 20.96
CA HIS A 289 6.70 -1.84 22.36
C HIS A 289 7.10 -0.76 23.37
N GLU A 290 7.60 0.40 22.92
CA GLU A 290 8.16 1.43 23.81
C GLU A 290 7.11 2.00 24.77
N TYR A 291 5.85 2.04 24.33
CA TYR A 291 4.73 2.62 25.07
C TYR A 291 3.56 1.65 25.30
N GLY A 292 3.74 0.35 25.00
CA GLY A 292 2.73 -0.68 25.21
C GLY A 292 1.47 -0.47 24.35
N HIS A 293 1.65 -0.18 23.06
CA HIS A 293 0.55 0.06 22.11
C HIS A 293 0.56 -0.94 20.93
N ASP A 294 1.17 -2.10 21.17
CA ASP A 294 1.53 -3.08 20.14
C ASP A 294 0.36 -3.51 19.26
N ASP A 295 -0.80 -3.70 19.87
CA ASP A 295 -1.99 -4.25 19.21
C ASP A 295 -2.77 -3.21 18.40
N ASP A 296 -2.67 -1.93 18.75
CA ASP A 296 -3.53 -0.86 18.21
C ASP A 296 -2.77 0.16 17.35
N VAL A 297 -1.43 0.13 17.37
CA VAL A 297 -0.60 1.19 16.75
C VAL A 297 -0.90 1.37 15.26
N GLU A 298 -1.14 0.29 14.54
CA GLU A 298 -1.43 0.37 13.11
C GLU A 298 -2.81 0.97 12.84
N GLU A 299 -3.82 0.60 13.64
CA GLU A 299 -5.17 1.19 13.51
C GLU A 299 -5.13 2.68 13.89
N ILE A 300 -4.33 3.08 14.89
CA ILE A 300 -4.10 4.48 15.25
C ILE A 300 -3.50 5.25 14.06
N LEU A 301 -2.40 4.77 13.49
CA LEU A 301 -1.71 5.44 12.38
C LEU A 301 -2.59 5.50 11.13
N TYR A 302 -3.33 4.43 10.84
CA TYR A 302 -4.29 4.38 9.74
C TYR A 302 -5.41 5.40 9.93
N CYS A 303 -6.02 5.48 11.12
CA CYS A 303 -7.11 6.41 11.37
C CYS A 303 -6.67 7.89 11.31
N GLU A 304 -5.42 8.19 11.69
CA GLU A 304 -4.90 9.55 11.61
C GLU A 304 -4.48 9.93 10.18
N TRP A 305 -3.94 8.99 9.41
CA TRP A 305 -3.37 9.25 8.09
C TRP A 305 -3.78 8.19 7.04
N PRO A 306 -5.08 8.00 6.76
CA PRO A 306 -5.56 6.88 5.93
C PRO A 306 -4.98 6.89 4.50
N MET A 307 -4.78 8.09 3.93
CA MET A 307 -4.18 8.24 2.58
C MET A 307 -2.66 8.11 2.52
N LEU A 308 -1.92 8.03 3.63
CA LEU A 308 -0.46 8.09 3.57
C LEU A 308 0.12 6.94 2.75
N LEU A 309 -0.30 5.70 3.04
CA LEU A 309 0.21 4.51 2.36
C LEU A 309 -0.26 4.45 0.89
N VAL A 310 -1.51 4.84 0.62
CA VAL A 310 -2.08 4.94 -0.73
C VAL A 310 -1.24 5.88 -1.61
N VAL A 311 -0.92 7.07 -1.12
CA VAL A 311 -0.16 8.04 -1.91
C VAL A 311 1.29 7.60 -2.09
N MET A 312 1.92 6.99 -1.07
CA MET A 312 3.25 6.37 -1.23
C MET A 312 3.24 5.32 -2.35
N GLU A 313 2.26 4.43 -2.34
CA GLU A 313 2.09 3.37 -3.33
C GLU A 313 1.86 3.93 -4.75
N LYS A 314 0.88 4.82 -4.92
CA LYS A 314 0.55 5.42 -6.23
C LYS A 314 1.73 6.18 -6.82
N MET A 315 2.51 6.88 -5.99
CA MET A 315 3.68 7.62 -6.45
C MET A 315 4.84 6.69 -6.83
N LEU A 316 5.05 5.59 -6.10
CA LEU A 316 6.00 4.55 -6.51
C LEU A 316 5.57 3.86 -7.81
N HIS A 317 4.27 3.61 -8.00
CA HIS A 317 3.74 3.04 -9.25
C HIS A 317 3.99 3.98 -10.43
N ARG A 318 3.64 5.27 -10.27
CA ARG A 318 3.87 6.31 -11.28
C ARG A 318 5.34 6.47 -11.68
N GLU A 319 6.24 6.31 -10.72
CA GLU A 319 7.68 6.40 -10.95
C GLU A 319 8.31 5.07 -11.43
N GLY A 320 7.51 4.01 -11.61
CA GLY A 320 7.96 2.70 -12.09
C GLY A 320 8.79 1.93 -11.06
N GLU A 321 8.54 2.16 -9.77
CA GLU A 321 9.32 1.59 -8.66
C GLU A 321 8.53 0.58 -7.82
N LEU A 322 7.19 0.57 -7.91
CA LEU A 322 6.34 -0.23 -7.03
C LEU A 322 6.53 -1.74 -7.21
N GLN A 323 6.69 -2.22 -8.44
CA GLN A 323 6.90 -3.65 -8.70
C GLN A 323 8.21 -4.18 -8.10
N ASP A 324 9.18 -3.31 -7.81
CA ASP A 324 10.46 -3.69 -7.19
C ASP A 324 10.41 -3.69 -5.65
N THR A 325 9.23 -3.50 -5.04
CA THR A 325 9.10 -3.49 -3.58
C THR A 325 8.67 -4.83 -2.99
N ASP A 326 8.14 -5.76 -3.79
CA ASP A 326 7.49 -7.01 -3.34
C ASP A 326 6.19 -6.79 -2.53
N ILE A 327 5.45 -5.71 -2.82
CA ILE A 327 4.22 -5.33 -2.08
C ILE A 327 3.14 -6.43 -2.12
N GLU A 328 3.10 -7.23 -3.18
CA GLU A 328 2.15 -8.34 -3.34
C GLU A 328 2.21 -9.38 -2.22
N ASN A 329 3.37 -9.50 -1.54
CA ASN A 329 3.60 -10.46 -0.47
C ASN A 329 3.07 -9.96 0.89
N LYS A 330 2.43 -8.79 0.96
CA LYS A 330 1.97 -8.16 2.21
C LYS A 330 0.48 -8.30 2.51
N PHE A 331 -0.24 -9.06 1.71
CA PHE A 331 -1.71 -9.15 1.80
C PHE A 331 -2.24 -10.43 2.46
N GLY A 332 -1.36 -11.29 2.97
CA GLY A 332 -1.73 -12.58 3.58
C GLY A 332 -1.95 -13.66 2.54
#